data_AF-A0A8T8E058-F1
#
_entry.id   AF-A0A8T8E058-F1
#
_cell.length_a   1.000
_cell.length_b   1.000
_cell.length_c   1.000
_cell.angle_alpha   90.00
_cell.angle_beta   90.00
_cell.angle_gamma   90.00
#
_symmetry.space_group_name_H-M   'P 1'
#
loop_
_entity.id
_entity.type
_entity.pdbx_description
1 polymer ?
#
loop_
_entity_poly.entity_id
_entity_poly.type
_entity_poly.pdbx_seq_one_letter_code
_entity_poly.pdbx_strand_id
1 'polypeptide(L)'
;MDIGLNSNFDIELDHRNDLPLVRGREAFEQRVEIRLTSYYTDLIGQNLDVNIVPLLELEAERVAEETPELDTLANILITPNPDVPNSLDVQIVYATGEEFFTTLSE
;
A
#
# COMPACT_ATOMS: atom_id res chain seq x y z
N MET A 1 -11.50 -7.56 1.48
CA MET A 1 -11.71 -7.97 0.07
C MET A 1 -11.94 -6.74 -0.76
N ASP A 2 -11.29 -6.67 -1.93
CA ASP A 2 -11.37 -5.54 -2.85
C ASP A 2 -11.37 -6.02 -4.31
N ILE A 3 -11.67 -5.12 -5.26
CA ILE A 3 -11.47 -5.38 -6.69
C ILE A 3 -9.97 -5.28 -6.98
N GLY A 4 -9.41 -6.29 -7.63
CA GLY A 4 -8.01 -6.28 -8.05
C GLY A 4 -7.78 -5.26 -9.17
N LEU A 5 -6.72 -4.46 -9.04
CA LEU A 5 -6.31 -3.50 -10.05
C LEU A 5 -4.96 -3.90 -10.65
N ASN A 6 -4.71 -3.51 -11.89
CA ASN A 6 -3.37 -3.61 -12.48
C ASN A 6 -2.44 -2.49 -11.94
N SER A 7 -1.19 -2.47 -12.39
CA SER A 7 -0.20 -1.45 -11.99
C SER A 7 -0.54 -0.01 -12.40
N ASN A 8 -1.56 0.19 -13.24
CA ASN A 8 -2.05 1.51 -13.64
C ASN A 8 -3.34 1.91 -12.89
N PHE A 9 -3.74 1.12 -11.88
CA PHE A 9 -5.01 1.24 -11.17
C PHE A 9 -6.27 1.02 -12.06
N ASP A 10 -6.12 0.33 -13.19
CA ASP A 10 -7.25 -0.05 -14.04
C ASP A 10 -7.81 -1.41 -13.63
N ILE A 11 -9.11 -1.60 -13.86
CA ILE A 11 -9.78 -2.90 -13.72
C ILE A 11 -9.56 -3.69 -15.01
N GLU A 12 -8.84 -4.80 -14.90
CA GLU A 12 -8.70 -5.80 -15.97
C GLU A 12 -9.42 -7.08 -15.59
N LEU A 13 -10.11 -7.71 -16.55
CA LEU A 13 -10.74 -9.00 -16.30
C LEU A 13 -9.68 -10.09 -16.09
N ASP A 14 -9.97 -11.03 -15.19
CA ASP A 14 -9.09 -12.16 -14.96
C ASP A 14 -9.12 -13.18 -16.12
N HIS A 15 -8.31 -14.23 -15.99
CA HIS A 15 -8.26 -15.34 -16.96
C HIS A 15 -9.61 -16.06 -17.19
N ARG A 16 -10.63 -15.81 -16.36
CA ARG A 16 -11.97 -16.37 -16.44
C ARG A 16 -12.99 -15.35 -16.98
N ASN A 17 -12.55 -14.18 -17.42
CA ASN A 17 -13.38 -13.02 -17.78
C ASN A 17 -14.25 -12.51 -16.62
N ASP A 18 -13.80 -12.67 -15.38
CA ASP A 18 -14.49 -12.15 -14.18
C ASP A 18 -13.73 -10.96 -13.59
N LEU A 19 -14.38 -10.21 -12.70
CA LEU A 19 -13.74 -9.16 -11.94
C LEU A 19 -12.71 -9.79 -10.99
N PRO A 20 -11.43 -9.40 -11.07
CA PRO A 20 -10.42 -9.90 -10.15
C PRO A 20 -10.75 -9.42 -8.74
N LEU A 21 -10.50 -10.29 -7.76
CA LEU A 21 -10.71 -9.97 -6.35
C LEU A 21 -9.41 -10.20 -5.58
N VAL A 22 -9.00 -9.20 -4.81
CA VAL A 22 -7.85 -9.27 -3.90
C VAL A 22 -8.31 -9.36 -2.45
N ARG A 23 -7.54 -10.07 -1.61
CA ARG A 23 -7.86 -10.32 -0.20
C ARG A 23 -6.60 -10.34 0.66
N GLY A 24 -6.79 -10.16 1.97
CA GLY A 24 -5.71 -10.21 2.96
C GLY A 24 -4.58 -9.25 2.61
N ARG A 25 -3.36 -9.79 2.52
CA ARG A 25 -2.13 -9.06 2.19
C ARG A 25 -2.23 -8.24 0.89
N GLU A 26 -2.70 -8.83 -0.20
CA GLU A 26 -2.75 -8.16 -1.51
C GLU A 26 -3.73 -6.98 -1.49
N ALA A 27 -4.87 -7.14 -0.81
CA ALA A 27 -5.84 -6.06 -0.68
C ALA A 27 -5.30 -4.89 0.15
N PHE A 28 -4.52 -5.18 1.20
CA PHE A 28 -3.85 -4.15 2.00
C PHE A 28 -2.83 -3.37 1.17
N GLU A 29 -1.90 -4.08 0.51
CA GLU A 29 -0.86 -3.47 -0.34
C GLU A 29 -1.50 -2.54 -1.39
N GLN A 30 -2.53 -3.03 -2.08
CA GLN A 30 -3.25 -2.25 -3.09
C GLN A 30 -3.90 -0.98 -2.52
N ARG A 31 -4.54 -1.06 -1.34
CA ARG A 31 -5.18 0.11 -0.71
C ARG A 31 -4.18 1.17 -0.32
N VAL A 32 -3.05 0.76 0.24
CA VAL A 32 -1.98 1.69 0.62
C VAL A 32 -1.44 2.38 -0.62
N GLU A 33 -1.16 1.62 -1.67
CA GLU A 33 -0.64 2.16 -2.93
C GLU A 33 -1.59 3.20 -3.55
N ILE A 34 -2.90 2.87 -3.64
CA ILE A 34 -3.92 3.79 -4.15
C ILE A 34 -3.98 5.07 -3.32
N ARG A 35 -4.10 4.94 -1.99
CA ARG A 35 -4.37 6.08 -1.12
C ARG A 35 -3.17 7.01 -1.03
N LEU A 36 -1.96 6.46 -0.93
CA LEU A 36 -0.72 7.25 -0.95
C LEU A 36 -0.51 7.93 -2.30
N THR A 37 -0.79 7.25 -3.41
CA THR A 37 -0.67 7.84 -4.75
C THR A 37 -1.66 9.00 -4.93
N SER A 38 -2.92 8.81 -4.54
CA SER A 38 -3.94 9.85 -4.57
C SER A 38 -3.54 11.03 -3.70
N TYR A 39 -3.13 10.78 -2.45
CA TYR A 39 -2.78 11.82 -1.50
C TYR A 39 -1.52 12.60 -1.92
N TYR A 40 -0.50 11.91 -2.44
CA TYR A 40 0.70 12.55 -2.99
C TYR A 40 0.37 13.47 -4.17
N THR A 41 -0.48 12.99 -5.09
CA THR A 41 -0.93 13.77 -6.26
C THR A 41 -1.69 15.03 -5.82
N ASP A 42 -2.58 14.91 -4.83
CA ASP A 42 -3.33 16.03 -4.28
C ASP A 42 -2.42 17.06 -3.59
N LEU A 43 -1.40 16.59 -2.84
CA LEU A 43 -0.44 17.46 -2.15
C LEU A 43 0.44 18.25 -3.13
N ILE A 44 0.95 17.60 -4.19
CA ILE A 44 1.71 18.29 -5.25
C ILE A 44 0.82 19.32 -5.95
N GLY A 45 -0.41 18.95 -6.30
CA GLY A 45 -1.36 19.83 -6.98
C GLY A 45 -1.69 21.11 -6.21
N GLN A 46 -1.53 21.09 -4.88
CA GLN A 46 -1.82 22.21 -3.99
C GLN A 46 -0.66 23.21 -3.80
N ASN A 47 0.53 22.99 -4.41
CA ASN A 47 1.71 23.85 -4.24
C ASN A 47 2.04 24.16 -2.77
N LEU A 48 1.87 23.16 -1.90
CA LEU A 48 2.21 23.29 -0.48
C LEU A 48 3.73 23.22 -0.34
N ASP A 49 4.35 24.30 0.15
CA ASP A 49 5.77 24.39 0.55
C ASP A 49 6.01 23.64 1.89
N VAL A 50 5.38 22.48 2.01
CA VAL A 50 5.26 21.68 3.23
C VAL A 50 6.05 20.40 3.06
N ASN A 51 6.70 19.96 4.13
CA ASN A 51 7.33 18.65 4.18
C ASN A 51 6.24 17.57 4.02
N ILE A 52 6.13 17.03 2.81
CA ILE A 52 5.09 16.06 2.42
C ILE A 52 5.29 14.68 3.06
N VAL A 53 6.52 14.35 3.45
CA VAL A 53 6.88 13.00 3.93
C VAL A 53 6.12 12.65 5.22
N PRO A 54 6.12 13.48 6.29
CA PRO A 54 5.32 13.20 7.49
C PRO A 54 3.81 13.09 7.24
N LEU A 55 3.29 13.79 6.23
CA LEU A 55 1.87 13.71 5.87
C LEU A 55 1.55 12.37 5.21
N LEU A 56 2.44 11.87 4.35
CA LEU A 56 2.31 10.57 3.72
C LEU A 56 2.49 9.43 4.71
N GLU A 57 3.41 9.56 5.66
CA GLU A 57 3.59 8.58 6.75
C GLU A 57 2.31 8.47 7.59
N LEU A 58 1.72 9.60 7.98
CA LEU A 58 0.46 9.63 8.71
C LEU A 58 -0.70 9.00 7.90
N GLU A 59 -0.76 9.24 6.60
CA GLU A 59 -1.80 8.64 5.77
C GLU A 59 -1.60 7.12 5.63
N ALA A 60 -0.36 6.65 5.49
CA ALA A 60 -0.04 5.22 5.50
C ALA A 60 -0.43 4.54 6.82
N GLU A 61 -0.18 5.19 7.97
CA GLU A 61 -0.63 4.72 9.29
C GLU A 61 -2.16 4.58 9.34
N ARG A 62 -2.90 5.58 8.85
CA ARG A 62 -4.37 5.52 8.80
C ARG A 62 -4.88 4.36 7.97
N VAL A 63 -4.28 4.09 6.80
CA VAL A 63 -4.69 2.94 5.99
C VAL A 63 -4.46 1.64 6.73
N ALA A 64 -3.33 1.52 7.44
CA ALA A 64 -3.03 0.35 8.25
C ALA A 64 -4.05 0.16 9.37
N GLU A 65 -4.42 1.22 10.11
CA GLU A 65 -5.44 1.17 11.16
C GLU A 65 -6.84 0.83 10.64
N GLU A 66 -7.18 1.29 9.43
CA GLU A 66 -8.47 1.01 8.79
C GLU A 66 -8.53 -0.38 8.15
N THR A 67 -7.43 -1.15 8.14
CA THR A 67 -7.36 -2.48 7.52
C THR A 67 -7.48 -3.59 8.56
N PRO A 68 -8.62 -4.30 8.63
CA PRO A 68 -8.85 -5.33 9.65
C PRO A 68 -7.91 -6.54 9.56
N GLU A 69 -7.36 -6.82 8.37
CA GLU A 69 -6.49 -7.96 8.12
C GLU A 69 -5.02 -7.76 8.56
N LEU A 70 -4.70 -6.57 9.08
CA LEU A 70 -3.36 -6.21 9.56
C LEU A 70 -3.31 -6.26 11.08
N ASP A 71 -2.43 -7.11 11.61
CA ASP A 71 -2.31 -7.31 13.06
C ASP A 71 -1.40 -6.26 13.71
N THR A 72 -0.29 -5.94 13.06
CA THR A 72 0.68 -4.98 13.58
C THR A 72 1.43 -4.29 12.46
N LEU A 73 1.46 -2.97 12.50
CA LEU A 73 2.35 -2.14 11.69
C LEU A 73 3.67 -1.95 12.44
N ALA A 74 4.78 -2.43 11.88
CA ALA A 74 6.08 -2.38 12.53
C ALA A 74 6.88 -1.13 12.16
N ASN A 75 6.85 -0.73 10.89
CA ASN A 75 7.58 0.45 10.42
C ASN A 75 7.00 0.97 9.10
N ILE A 76 7.01 2.30 8.92
CA ILE A 76 6.81 2.98 7.65
C ILE A 76 8.02 3.88 7.43
N LEU A 77 8.61 3.82 6.24
CA LEU A 77 9.71 4.69 5.84
C LEU A 77 9.41 5.22 4.44
N ILE A 78 9.39 6.54 4.29
CA ILE A 78 9.19 7.20 3.01
C ILE A 78 10.38 8.11 2.73
N THR A 79 11.06 7.88 1.61
CA THR A 79 12.25 8.64 1.23
C THR A 79 12.20 9.08 -0.22
N PRO A 80 12.75 10.25 -0.60
CA PRO A 80 12.92 10.60 -1.99
C PRO A 80 13.75 9.56 -2.75
N ASN A 81 13.26 9.14 -3.91
CA ASN A 81 14.01 8.22 -4.76
C ASN A 81 15.17 8.99 -5.43
N PRO A 82 16.42 8.52 -5.30
CA PRO A 82 17.59 9.21 -5.85
C PRO A 82 17.71 9.10 -7.38
N ASP A 83 17.08 8.10 -7.98
CA ASP A 83 17.21 7.74 -9.39
C ASP A 83 16.06 8.32 -10.25
N VAL A 84 14.88 8.52 -9.65
CA VAL A 84 13.66 8.94 -10.34
C VAL A 84 13.17 10.28 -9.77
N PRO A 85 13.26 11.40 -10.54
CA PRO A 85 12.79 12.70 -10.09
C PRO A 85 11.30 12.70 -9.73
N ASN A 86 10.94 13.47 -8.70
CA ASN A 86 9.56 13.61 -8.21
C ASN A 86 8.89 12.26 -7.87
N SER A 87 9.67 11.35 -7.30
CA SER A 87 9.15 10.08 -6.80
C SER A 87 9.69 9.78 -5.40
N LEU A 88 8.94 8.96 -4.69
CA LEU A 88 9.23 8.57 -3.32
C LEU A 88 9.26 7.04 -3.25
N ASP A 89 10.28 6.51 -2.59
CA ASP A 89 10.32 5.11 -2.20
C ASP A 89 9.54 4.95 -0.89
N VAL A 90 8.60 4.01 -0.88
CA VAL A 90 7.76 3.70 0.28
C VAL A 90 8.06 2.28 0.73
N GLN A 91 8.56 2.14 1.95
CA GLN A 91 8.80 0.85 2.59
C GLN A 91 7.89 0.69 3.79
N ILE A 92 7.12 -0.39 3.83
CA ILE A 92 6.20 -0.70 4.92
C ILE A 92 6.50 -2.11 5.42
N VAL A 93 6.73 -2.22 6.73
CA VAL A 93 6.94 -3.49 7.42
C VAL A 93 5.75 -3.74 8.32
N TYR A 94 5.08 -4.87 8.12
CA TYR A 94 3.85 -5.23 8.84
C TYR A 94 3.76 -6.74 9.07
N ALA A 95 2.95 -7.12 10.05
CA ALA A 95 2.53 -8.48 10.31
C ALA A 95 1.07 -8.66 9.90
N THR A 96 0.79 -9.76 9.22
CA THR A 96 -0.59 -10.23 8.99
C THR A 96 -0.98 -11.17 10.12
N GLY A 97 -2.26 -11.25 10.46
CA GLY A 97 -2.78 -12.23 11.43
C GLY A 97 -2.77 -13.68 10.95
N GLU A 98 -1.98 -13.98 9.92
CA GLU A 98 -1.82 -15.32 9.38
C GLU A 98 -0.63 -16.01 10.05
N GLU A 99 -0.92 -17.03 10.87
CA GLU A 99 0.11 -17.88 11.46
C GLU A 99 0.42 -19.07 10.54
N PHE A 100 1.69 -19.25 10.18
CA PHE A 100 2.17 -20.37 9.39
C PHE A 100 2.87 -21.41 10.28
N PHE A 101 2.33 -22.62 10.33
CA PHE A 101 2.94 -23.76 11.00
C PHE A 101 3.49 -24.75 9.98
N THR A 102 4.77 -25.10 10.12
CA THR A 102 5.39 -26.19 9.37
C THR A 102 6.15 -27.10 10.32
N THR A 103 6.12 -28.40 10.05
CA THR A 103 6.92 -29.40 10.77
C THR A 103 8.07 -29.80 9.85
N LEU A 104 9.29 -29.49 10.26
CA LEU A 104 10.50 -29.92 9.57
C LEU A 104 10.91 -31.29 10.12
N SER A 105 11.09 -32.26 9.24
CA SER A 105 11.71 -33.56 9.54
C SER A 105 12.95 -33.74 8.67
N GLU A 106 13.93 -34.51 9.16
CA GLU A 106 15.11 -34.92 8.36
C GLU A 106 14.74 -35.71 7.10
#